data_AF-A0A1Q3QH97-F1
#
_entry.id   AF-A0A1Q3QH97-F1
#
_cell.length_a   1.000
_cell.length_b   1.000
_cell.length_c   1.000
_cell.angle_alpha   90.00
_cell.angle_beta   90.00
_cell.angle_gamma   90.00
#
_symmetry.space_group_name_H-M   'P 1'
#
loop_
_entity.id
_entity.type
_entity.pdbx_description
1 polymer ?
#
loop_
_entity_poly.entity_id
_entity_poly.type
_entity_poly.pdbx_seq_one_letter_code
_entity_poly.pdbx_strand_id
1 'polypeptide(L)'
;MQSQGKFSRNLIIGVSFLIALVLLYFGVNFLKGTNILKKQNTYVVLFDDVTGLYPSSPVYVNGYQIGLVNAIRMHSSDPIQFAVDINLEGDYRIPKGSYFEFGSDLLGASTVSLVANKNVSDLLVPGDTLYGRQRQGMMNSVTNVAPKADSILTHIDSVVLTLNKLLTNPIWEQSLTGIGSTVTQLDQSSKNLNAIMASIRKDLPDITQNLNVISNDLKDVTTELNSLEIQKTFNSIDNTVENLKILSEKLNSTDNSIGKLTNNSQLHDSLTNTIHTATKLLEDIRENPERYLSVRVRLF
;
A
#
# COMPACT_ATOMS: atom_id res chain seq x y z
N MET A 1 41.85 36.72 -101.78
CA MET A 1 41.79 36.94 -100.31
C MET A 1 40.52 36.28 -99.80
N GLN A 2 40.58 35.12 -99.12
CA GLN A 2 39.49 34.58 -98.27
C GLN A 2 39.92 33.23 -97.68
N SER A 3 40.61 33.25 -96.52
CA SER A 3 40.85 32.05 -95.70
C SER A 3 41.21 32.45 -94.25
N GLN A 4 40.41 33.33 -93.64
CA GLN A 4 40.65 33.79 -92.25
C GLN A 4 39.41 33.59 -91.33
N GLY A 5 38.40 32.82 -91.75
CA GLY A 5 37.11 32.70 -91.02
C GLY A 5 36.78 31.33 -90.41
N LYS A 6 37.52 30.26 -90.73
CA LYS A 6 37.20 28.89 -90.24
C LYS A 6 37.90 28.53 -88.93
N PHE A 7 39.12 29.03 -88.70
CA PHE A 7 39.90 28.72 -87.50
C PHE A 7 39.31 29.37 -86.24
N SER A 8 38.84 30.63 -86.35
CA SER A 8 38.18 31.34 -85.26
C SER A 8 36.88 30.68 -84.83
N ARG A 9 36.07 30.15 -85.77
CA ARG A 9 34.78 29.52 -85.44
C ARG A 9 34.95 28.21 -84.67
N ASN A 10 35.90 27.37 -85.07
CA ASN A 10 36.20 26.12 -84.36
C ASN A 10 36.79 26.38 -82.98
N LEU A 11 37.62 27.43 -82.84
CA LEU A 11 38.17 27.85 -81.55
C LEU A 11 37.07 28.36 -80.61
N ILE A 12 36.12 29.16 -81.12
CA ILE A 12 34.96 29.62 -80.34
C ILE A 12 34.11 28.44 -79.87
N ILE A 13 33.84 27.46 -80.73
CA ILE A 13 33.09 26.25 -80.33
C ILE A 13 33.84 25.46 -79.24
N GLY A 14 35.15 25.30 -79.38
CA GLY A 14 35.98 24.61 -78.39
C GLY A 14 36.02 25.33 -77.03
N VAL A 15 36.16 26.65 -77.03
CA VAL A 15 36.13 27.47 -75.80
C VAL A 15 34.74 27.44 -75.15
N SER A 16 33.67 27.55 -75.94
CA SER A 16 32.30 27.43 -75.42
C SER A 16 32.04 26.06 -74.80
N PHE A 17 32.57 24.98 -75.40
CA PHE A 17 32.48 23.63 -74.84
C PHE A 17 33.24 23.52 -73.50
N LEU A 18 34.45 24.09 -73.42
CA LEU A 18 35.21 24.14 -72.16
C LEU A 18 34.48 24.95 -71.07
N ILE A 19 33.92 26.11 -71.42
CA ILE A 19 33.13 26.93 -70.50
C ILE A 19 31.90 26.15 -70.01
N ALA A 20 31.20 25.44 -70.90
CA ALA A 20 30.07 24.60 -70.53
C ALA A 20 30.48 23.48 -69.56
N LEU A 21 31.65 22.87 -69.76
CA LEU A 21 32.17 21.82 -68.89
C LEU A 21 32.54 22.36 -67.49
N VAL A 22 33.13 23.56 -67.44
CA VAL A 22 33.41 24.27 -66.18
C VAL A 22 32.10 24.63 -65.47
N LEU A 23 31.12 25.20 -66.19
CA LEU A 23 29.80 25.53 -65.62
C LEU A 23 29.05 24.28 -65.14
N LEU A 24 29.14 23.17 -65.87
CA LEU A 24 28.57 21.89 -65.44
C LEU A 24 29.22 21.40 -64.14
N TYR A 25 30.55 21.43 -64.05
CA TYR A 25 31.28 21.04 -62.84
C TYR A 25 30.85 21.88 -61.64
N PHE A 26 30.81 23.22 -61.79
CA PHE A 26 30.34 24.10 -60.72
C PHE A 26 28.85 23.91 -60.41
N GLY A 27 28.01 23.69 -61.43
CA GLY A 27 26.57 23.46 -61.27
C GLY A 27 26.25 22.19 -60.49
N VAL A 28 26.92 21.07 -60.78
CA VAL A 28 26.74 19.82 -60.03
C VAL A 28 27.17 19.98 -58.58
N ASN A 29 28.30 20.64 -58.33
CA ASN A 29 28.77 20.88 -56.96
C ASN A 29 27.87 21.86 -56.19
N PHE A 30 27.28 22.84 -56.88
CA PHE A 30 26.26 23.73 -56.31
C PHE A 30 24.99 22.96 -55.92
N LEU A 31 24.50 22.06 -56.78
CA LEU A 31 23.32 21.22 -56.49
C LEU A 31 23.55 20.22 -55.35
N LYS A 32 24.80 19.75 -55.15
CA LYS A 32 25.18 18.93 -53.99
C LYS A 32 25.19 19.69 -52.67
N GLY A 33 25.06 21.02 -52.71
CA GLY A 33 25.16 21.90 -51.54
C GLY A 33 26.58 22.10 -51.04
N THR A 34 27.60 21.65 -51.78
CA THR A 34 29.00 21.86 -51.38
C THR A 34 29.42 23.29 -51.71
N ASN A 35 29.49 24.14 -50.68
CA ASN A 35 29.91 25.54 -50.83
C ASN A 35 31.44 25.63 -51.04
N ILE A 36 31.90 25.50 -52.29
CA ILE A 36 33.34 25.49 -52.64
C ILE A 36 34.06 26.81 -52.32
N LEU A 37 33.32 27.94 -52.21
CA LEU A 37 33.89 29.27 -51.99
C LEU A 37 33.79 29.78 -50.54
N LYS A 38 33.11 29.09 -49.63
CA LYS A 38 32.96 29.55 -48.23
C LYS A 38 33.86 28.76 -47.28
N LYS A 39 34.44 29.45 -46.28
CA LYS A 39 35.18 28.82 -45.19
C LYS A 39 34.18 28.04 -44.33
N GLN A 40 34.30 26.72 -44.33
CA GLN A 40 33.44 25.80 -43.57
C GLN A 40 34.26 25.17 -42.44
N ASN A 41 33.63 25.02 -41.27
CA ASN A 41 34.22 24.30 -40.14
C ASN A 41 33.71 22.85 -40.19
N THR A 42 34.62 21.90 -40.37
CA THR A 42 34.30 20.47 -40.41
C THR A 42 34.42 19.88 -39.01
N TYR A 43 33.35 19.25 -38.54
CA TYR A 43 33.30 18.50 -37.29
C TYR A 43 33.11 17.02 -37.59
N VAL A 44 33.78 16.16 -36.84
CA VAL A 44 33.61 14.70 -36.95
C VAL A 44 32.77 14.22 -35.79
N VAL A 45 31.65 13.59 -36.10
CA VAL A 45 30.72 13.03 -35.11
C VAL A 45 30.68 11.52 -35.24
N LEU A 46 30.84 10.81 -34.13
CA LEU A 46 30.78 9.36 -34.07
C LEU A 46 29.34 8.90 -33.79
N PHE A 47 28.88 7.93 -34.57
CA PHE A 47 27.57 7.27 -34.41
C PHE A 47 27.76 5.75 -34.43
N ASP A 48 26.98 5.04 -33.62
CA ASP A 48 26.94 3.57 -33.65
C ASP A 48 26.06 3.04 -34.79
N ASP A 49 25.05 3.81 -35.21
CA ASP A 49 24.18 3.52 -36.35
C ASP A 49 23.96 4.80 -37.17
N VAL A 50 23.99 4.67 -38.49
CA VAL A 50 23.76 5.75 -39.48
C VAL A 50 22.61 5.39 -40.45
N THR A 51 21.78 4.42 -40.09
CA THR A 51 20.64 3.96 -40.91
C THR A 51 19.67 5.08 -41.20
N GLY A 52 19.52 5.44 -42.48
CA GLY A 52 18.66 6.53 -42.91
C GLY A 52 19.31 7.91 -42.84
N LEU A 53 20.61 8.00 -42.56
CA LEU A 53 21.42 9.21 -42.73
C LEU A 53 22.09 9.21 -44.11
N TYR A 54 22.04 10.34 -44.81
CA TYR A 54 22.61 10.47 -46.15
C TYR A 54 23.59 11.65 -46.24
N PRO A 55 24.60 11.58 -47.13
CA PRO A 55 25.35 12.77 -47.52
C PRO A 55 24.40 13.87 -48.00
N SER A 56 24.77 15.12 -47.75
CA SER A 56 23.97 16.33 -47.99
C SER A 56 22.69 16.46 -47.15
N SER A 57 22.47 15.61 -46.14
CA SER A 57 21.41 15.85 -45.15
C SER A 57 21.63 17.19 -44.43
N PRO A 58 20.59 18.05 -44.32
CA PRO A 58 20.70 19.33 -43.64
C PRO A 58 20.88 19.16 -42.13
N VAL A 59 21.71 20.03 -41.56
CA VAL A 59 21.99 20.10 -40.12
C VAL A 59 21.33 21.35 -39.56
N TYR A 60 20.47 21.16 -38.55
CA TYR A 60 19.69 22.23 -37.93
C TYR A 60 20.08 22.46 -36.47
N VAL A 61 19.99 23.70 -36.01
CA VAL A 61 19.92 24.04 -34.59
C VAL A 61 18.66 24.85 -34.35
N ASN A 62 17.78 24.40 -33.45
CA ASN A 62 16.49 25.04 -33.17
C ASN A 62 15.69 25.41 -34.44
N GLY A 63 15.73 24.57 -35.48
CA GLY A 63 15.04 24.80 -36.77
C GLY A 63 15.79 25.67 -37.78
N TYR A 64 16.94 26.25 -37.44
CA TYR A 64 17.78 27.01 -38.36
C TYR A 64 18.86 26.13 -38.98
N GLN A 65 18.96 26.11 -40.32
CA GLN A 65 19.97 25.32 -41.02
C GLN A 65 21.35 25.93 -40.82
N ILE A 66 22.26 25.18 -40.22
CA ILE A 66 23.63 25.60 -39.92
C ILE A 66 24.68 24.82 -40.69
N GLY A 67 24.29 23.83 -41.48
CA GLY A 67 25.26 23.02 -42.19
C GLY A 67 24.66 21.85 -42.97
N LEU A 68 25.56 21.00 -43.44
CA LEU A 68 25.25 19.81 -44.22
C LEU A 68 26.17 18.65 -43.79
N VAL A 69 25.65 17.43 -43.85
CA VAL A 69 26.47 16.22 -43.77
C VAL A 69 27.31 16.12 -45.04
N ASN A 70 28.62 16.07 -44.89
CA ASN A 70 29.56 16.00 -46.01
C ASN A 70 29.84 14.55 -46.45
N ALA A 71 30.17 13.69 -45.48
CA ALA A 71 30.54 12.31 -45.73
C ALA A 71 30.24 11.42 -44.52
N ILE A 72 30.04 10.13 -44.79
CA ILE A 72 29.85 9.09 -43.77
C ILE A 72 30.88 8.00 -44.07
N ARG A 73 31.68 7.63 -43.08
CA ARG A 73 32.77 6.64 -43.22
C ARG A 73 32.74 5.68 -42.04
N MET A 74 33.11 4.43 -42.27
CA MET A 74 33.34 3.49 -41.17
C MET A 74 34.57 3.96 -40.38
N HIS A 75 34.42 4.13 -39.08
CA HIS A 75 35.47 4.51 -38.14
C HIS A 75 36.10 3.30 -37.47
N SER A 76 35.27 2.37 -36.99
CA SER A 76 35.68 1.10 -36.39
C SER A 76 34.75 -0.02 -36.87
N SER A 77 35.28 -1.25 -36.90
CA SER A 77 34.54 -2.47 -37.22
C SER A 77 34.22 -3.32 -35.98
N ASP A 78 34.84 -3.02 -34.83
CA ASP A 78 34.56 -3.66 -33.54
C ASP A 78 34.88 -2.70 -32.37
N PRO A 79 33.89 -2.11 -31.69
CA PRO A 79 32.48 -2.08 -32.10
C PRO A 79 32.31 -1.35 -33.44
N ILE A 80 31.26 -1.68 -34.20
CA ILE A 80 30.95 -0.96 -35.45
C ILE A 80 30.62 0.48 -35.10
N GLN A 81 31.39 1.41 -35.67
CA GLN A 81 31.18 2.85 -35.50
C GLN A 81 31.40 3.58 -36.81
N PHE A 82 30.67 4.67 -37.00
CA PHE A 82 30.72 5.51 -38.19
C PHE A 82 31.14 6.92 -37.81
N ALA A 83 32.11 7.46 -38.55
CA ALA A 83 32.50 8.86 -38.50
C ALA A 83 31.71 9.64 -39.56
N VAL A 84 30.94 10.62 -39.10
CA VAL A 84 30.15 11.52 -39.93
C VAL A 84 30.81 12.88 -39.94
N ASP A 85 31.25 13.32 -41.13
CA ASP A 85 31.79 14.64 -41.35
C ASP A 85 30.63 15.63 -41.53
N ILE A 86 30.54 16.62 -40.64
CA ILE A 86 29.54 17.69 -40.70
C ILE A 86 30.24 19.00 -41.01
N ASN A 87 29.84 19.65 -42.09
CA ASN A 87 30.31 20.98 -42.43
C ASN A 87 29.31 22.00 -41.92
N LEU A 88 29.74 22.83 -40.98
CA LEU A 88 28.95 23.97 -40.51
C LEU A 88 29.30 25.22 -41.32
N GLU A 89 28.26 25.96 -41.69
CA GLU A 89 28.36 27.26 -42.32
C GLU A 89 28.57 28.36 -41.27
N GLY A 90 29.53 29.26 -41.53
CA GLY A 90 29.84 30.38 -40.66
C GLY A 90 30.71 30.02 -39.45
N ASP A 91 30.82 30.94 -38.48
CA ASP A 91 31.59 30.75 -37.24
C ASP A 91 30.71 30.22 -36.10
N TYR A 92 29.81 29.27 -36.41
CA TYR A 92 28.99 28.65 -35.37
C TYR A 92 29.87 27.76 -34.50
N ARG A 93 29.96 28.10 -33.20
CA ARG A 93 30.75 27.38 -32.21
C ARG A 93 29.83 26.55 -31.33
N ILE A 94 30.18 25.28 -31.18
CA ILE A 94 29.35 24.33 -30.43
C ILE A 94 29.77 24.35 -28.95
N PRO A 95 28.84 24.57 -28.00
CA PRO A 95 29.13 24.44 -26.57
C PRO A 95 29.52 23.01 -26.17
N LYS A 96 30.42 22.84 -25.20
CA LYS A 96 30.78 21.52 -24.67
C LYS A 96 29.57 20.79 -24.09
N GLY A 97 29.53 19.49 -24.34
CA GLY A 97 28.41 18.62 -23.95
C GLY A 97 27.18 18.72 -24.85
N SER A 98 27.25 19.49 -25.95
CA SER A 98 26.27 19.39 -27.04
C SER A 98 26.46 18.07 -27.78
N TYR A 99 25.38 17.55 -28.36
CA TYR A 99 25.41 16.31 -29.14
C TYR A 99 24.53 16.45 -30.38
N PHE A 100 24.74 15.57 -31.35
CA PHE A 100 23.95 15.54 -32.57
C PHE A 100 22.91 14.42 -32.51
N GLU A 101 21.71 14.69 -33.00
CA GLU A 101 20.70 13.68 -33.26
C GLU A 101 20.37 13.63 -34.74
N PHE A 102 20.15 12.46 -35.31
CA PHE A 102 19.61 12.37 -36.67
C PHE A 102 18.31 11.57 -36.70
N GLY A 103 17.48 11.85 -37.70
CA GLY A 103 16.22 11.14 -37.92
C GLY A 103 15.52 11.64 -39.17
N SER A 104 14.35 11.08 -39.45
CA SER A 104 13.49 11.52 -40.54
C SER A 104 12.50 12.58 -40.06
N ASP A 105 12.31 13.63 -40.85
CA ASP A 105 11.20 14.57 -40.67
C ASP A 105 9.86 13.93 -41.11
N LEU A 106 8.74 14.63 -40.93
CA LEU A 106 7.38 14.17 -41.26
C LEU A 106 7.23 13.66 -42.70
N LEU A 107 8.01 14.22 -43.63
CA LEU A 107 8.01 13.84 -45.04
C LEU A 107 9.02 12.72 -45.38
N GLY A 108 9.67 12.14 -44.37
CA GLY A 108 10.66 11.07 -44.54
C GLY A 108 12.08 11.57 -44.89
N ALA A 109 12.27 12.88 -45.08
CA ALA A 109 13.56 13.46 -45.37
C ALA A 109 14.52 13.30 -44.18
N SER A 110 15.75 12.85 -44.45
CA SER A 110 16.78 12.66 -43.43
C SER A 110 17.39 13.99 -42.98
N THR A 111 17.36 14.25 -41.68
CA THR A 111 17.84 15.50 -41.08
C THR A 111 18.72 15.22 -39.87
N VAL A 112 19.63 16.15 -39.59
CA VAL A 112 20.44 16.15 -38.38
C VAL A 112 20.08 17.38 -37.55
N SER A 113 20.01 17.24 -36.23
CA SER A 113 19.77 18.31 -35.29
C SER A 113 20.91 18.37 -34.27
N LEU A 114 21.53 19.54 -34.15
CA LEU A 114 22.44 19.85 -33.06
C LEU A 114 21.61 20.24 -31.83
N VAL A 115 21.76 19.48 -30.75
CA VAL A 115 21.21 19.84 -29.45
C VAL A 115 22.30 20.55 -28.64
N ALA A 116 22.23 21.88 -28.65
CA ALA A 116 23.21 22.72 -27.96
C ALA A 116 23.00 22.68 -26.43
N ASN A 117 24.08 22.44 -25.68
CA ASN A 117 24.08 22.57 -24.23
C ASN A 117 24.07 24.06 -23.85
N LYS A 118 22.97 24.52 -23.23
CA LYS A 118 22.77 25.94 -22.88
C LYS A 118 23.43 26.35 -21.56
N ASN A 119 23.90 25.40 -20.76
CA ASN A 119 24.35 25.64 -19.39
C ASN A 119 25.88 25.74 -19.26
N VAL A 120 26.61 25.67 -20.38
CA VAL A 120 28.07 25.65 -20.40
C VAL A 120 28.58 26.72 -21.37
N SER A 121 29.51 27.55 -20.89
CA SER A 121 30.16 28.60 -21.70
C SER A 121 31.39 28.10 -22.44
N ASP A 122 31.95 26.96 -22.03
CA ASP A 122 33.08 26.35 -22.70
C ASP A 122 32.67 25.85 -24.09
N LEU A 123 33.50 26.15 -25.08
CA LEU A 123 33.30 25.77 -26.47
C LEU A 123 34.14 24.54 -26.80
N LEU A 124 33.64 23.71 -27.72
CA LEU A 124 34.40 22.62 -28.30
C LEU A 124 35.57 23.18 -29.11
N VAL A 125 36.72 22.53 -28.97
CA VAL A 125 37.92 22.85 -29.73
C VAL A 125 37.98 21.95 -30.96
N PRO A 126 38.47 22.43 -32.11
CA PRO A 126 38.71 21.57 -33.27
C PRO A 126 39.57 20.36 -32.88
N GLY A 127 39.01 19.15 -33.03
CA GLY A 127 39.64 17.89 -32.62
C GLY A 127 38.93 17.16 -31.48
N ASP A 128 38.02 17.81 -30.76
CA ASP A 128 37.19 17.14 -29.75
C ASP A 128 36.24 16.13 -30.41
N THR A 129 36.13 14.94 -29.81
CA THR A 129 35.23 13.87 -30.30
C THR A 129 33.79 14.20 -29.92
N LEU A 130 32.94 14.31 -30.94
CA LEU A 130 31.51 14.52 -30.78
C LEU A 130 30.78 13.19 -30.91
N TYR A 131 29.85 12.92 -30.00
CA TYR A 131 28.98 11.75 -30.09
C TYR A 131 27.62 12.16 -30.60
N GLY A 132 27.12 11.35 -31.53
CA GLY A 132 25.80 11.48 -32.08
C GLY A 132 24.93 10.28 -31.72
N ARG A 133 23.62 10.49 -31.76
CA ARG A 133 22.65 9.43 -31.48
C ARG A 133 21.49 9.47 -32.47
N GLN A 134 20.86 8.33 -32.71
CA GLN A 134 19.66 8.30 -33.53
C GLN A 134 18.45 8.78 -32.70
N ARG A 135 17.69 9.73 -33.23
CA ARG A 135 16.41 10.12 -32.63
C ARG A 135 15.43 8.96 -32.81
N GLN A 136 14.88 8.45 -31.73
CA GLN A 136 13.78 7.48 -31.83
C GLN A 136 12.57 8.19 -32.46
N GLY A 137 12.23 7.81 -33.69
CA GLY A 137 11.06 8.34 -34.38
C GLY A 137 9.77 7.99 -33.65
N MET A 138 8.71 8.76 -33.90
CA MET A 138 7.38 8.49 -33.33
C MET A 138 6.86 7.09 -33.72
N MET A 139 7.26 6.55 -34.87
CA MET A 139 6.90 5.20 -35.30
C MET A 139 7.45 4.12 -34.36
N ASN A 140 8.69 4.27 -33.88
CA ASN A 140 9.26 3.36 -32.88
C ASN A 140 8.56 3.48 -31.51
N SER A 141 7.96 4.64 -31.24
CA SER A 141 7.11 4.81 -30.06
C SER A 141 5.76 4.10 -30.24
N VAL A 142 5.16 4.11 -31.43
CA VAL A 142 3.91 3.41 -31.73
C VAL A 142 4.09 1.88 -31.67
N THR A 143 5.18 1.34 -32.20
CA THR A 143 5.48 -0.10 -32.09
C THR A 143 5.68 -0.54 -30.63
N ASN A 144 6.12 0.36 -29.75
CA ASN A 144 6.21 0.09 -28.31
C ASN A 144 4.87 0.24 -27.55
N VAL A 145 3.86 0.87 -28.16
CA VAL A 145 2.53 1.11 -27.57
C VAL A 145 1.51 0.08 -28.04
N ALA A 146 1.63 -0.44 -29.26
CA ALA A 146 0.73 -1.46 -29.81
C ALA A 146 0.59 -2.71 -28.90
N PRO A 147 1.67 -3.32 -28.36
CA PRO A 147 1.55 -4.46 -27.46
C PRO A 147 0.88 -4.11 -26.13
N LYS A 148 1.04 -2.86 -25.67
CA LYS A 148 0.43 -2.39 -24.41
C LYS A 148 -1.07 -2.17 -24.59
N ALA A 149 -1.51 -1.73 -25.76
CA ALA A 149 -2.92 -1.59 -26.09
C ALA A 149 -3.63 -2.96 -26.13
N ASP A 150 -3.03 -3.97 -26.76
CA ASP A 150 -3.58 -5.33 -26.79
C ASP A 150 -3.70 -5.95 -25.38
N SER A 151 -2.72 -5.71 -24.51
CA SER A 151 -2.78 -6.13 -23.11
C SER A 151 -3.92 -5.43 -22.35
N ILE A 152 -4.14 -4.13 -22.56
CA ILE A 152 -5.25 -3.42 -21.91
C ILE A 152 -6.60 -3.95 -22.38
N LEU A 153 -6.77 -4.19 -23.68
CA LEU A 153 -8.02 -4.71 -24.25
C LEU A 153 -8.36 -6.10 -23.69
N THR A 154 -7.38 -7.00 -23.62
CA THR A 154 -7.57 -8.34 -23.03
C THR A 154 -7.90 -8.29 -21.53
N HIS A 155 -7.35 -7.33 -20.78
CA HIS A 155 -7.71 -7.15 -19.36
C HIS A 155 -9.14 -6.62 -19.18
N ILE A 156 -9.61 -5.72 -20.05
CA ILE A 156 -10.98 -5.20 -20.03
C ILE A 156 -11.99 -6.35 -20.21
N ASP A 157 -11.77 -7.25 -21.16
CA ASP A 157 -12.64 -8.41 -21.36
C ASP A 157 -12.73 -9.28 -20.10
N SER A 158 -11.60 -9.48 -19.40
CA SER A 158 -11.59 -10.26 -18.15
C SER A 158 -12.36 -9.59 -17.01
N VAL A 159 -12.28 -8.25 -16.90
CA VAL A 159 -12.99 -7.47 -15.88
C VAL A 159 -14.49 -7.47 -16.18
N VAL A 160 -14.88 -7.28 -17.45
CA VAL A 160 -16.28 -7.31 -17.87
C VAL A 160 -16.89 -8.70 -17.63
N LEU A 161 -16.17 -9.78 -17.96
CA LEU A 161 -16.62 -11.15 -17.69
C LEU A 161 -16.74 -11.45 -16.19
N THR A 162 -15.80 -10.96 -15.38
CA THR A 162 -15.83 -11.13 -13.92
C THR A 162 -16.97 -10.33 -13.29
N LEU A 163 -17.19 -9.10 -13.73
CA LEU A 163 -18.32 -8.27 -13.30
C LEU A 163 -19.66 -8.88 -13.72
N ASN A 164 -19.77 -9.40 -14.95
CA ASN A 164 -20.98 -10.08 -15.39
C ASN A 164 -21.26 -11.32 -14.53
N LYS A 165 -20.25 -12.14 -14.23
CA LYS A 165 -20.37 -13.29 -13.31
C LYS A 165 -20.74 -12.90 -11.88
N LEU A 166 -20.27 -11.76 -11.38
CA LEU A 166 -20.63 -11.27 -10.05
C LEU A 166 -22.07 -10.75 -10.03
N LEU A 167 -22.48 -9.99 -11.04
CA LEU A 167 -23.82 -9.41 -11.14
C LEU A 167 -24.91 -10.45 -11.42
N THR A 168 -24.57 -11.57 -12.06
CA THR A 168 -25.49 -12.69 -12.32
C THR A 168 -25.49 -13.75 -11.22
N ASN A 169 -24.64 -13.61 -10.19
CA ASN A 169 -24.62 -14.57 -9.09
C ASN A 169 -25.75 -14.26 -8.07
N PRO A 170 -26.69 -15.20 -7.83
CA PRO A 170 -27.82 -15.01 -6.92
C PRO A 170 -27.41 -14.75 -5.46
N ILE A 171 -26.16 -15.03 -5.09
CA ILE A 171 -25.61 -14.74 -3.75
C ILE A 171 -25.58 -13.23 -3.46
N TRP A 172 -25.41 -12.37 -4.48
CA TRP A 172 -25.40 -10.91 -4.29
C TRP A 172 -26.77 -10.36 -3.94
N GLU A 173 -27.83 -10.87 -4.58
CA GLU A 173 -29.21 -10.49 -4.29
C GLU A 173 -29.63 -10.96 -2.88
N GLN A 174 -29.22 -12.18 -2.50
CA GLN A 174 -29.44 -12.71 -1.15
C GLN A 174 -28.64 -11.96 -0.07
N SER A 175 -27.44 -11.48 -0.38
CA SER A 175 -26.62 -10.72 0.58
C SER A 175 -27.18 -9.32 0.82
N LEU A 176 -27.63 -8.62 -0.22
CA LEU A 176 -28.25 -7.30 -0.10
C LEU A 176 -29.57 -7.35 0.69
N THR A 177 -30.40 -8.36 0.43
CA THR A 177 -31.64 -8.58 1.18
C THR A 177 -31.36 -8.99 2.63
N GLY A 178 -30.34 -9.82 2.88
CA GLY A 178 -29.91 -10.21 4.24
C GLY A 178 -29.32 -9.05 5.07
N ILE A 179 -28.61 -8.11 4.43
CA ILE A 179 -28.13 -6.90 5.10
C ILE A 179 -29.30 -5.99 5.45
N GLY A 180 -30.25 -5.78 4.53
CA GLY A 180 -31.45 -4.98 4.78
C GLY A 180 -32.29 -5.51 5.94
N SER A 181 -32.48 -6.83 6.02
CA SER A 181 -33.20 -7.44 7.13
C SER A 181 -32.45 -7.30 8.46
N THR A 182 -31.12 -7.49 8.45
CA THR A 182 -30.28 -7.33 9.64
C THR A 182 -30.32 -5.91 10.20
N VAL A 183 -30.22 -4.90 9.34
CA VAL A 183 -30.31 -3.48 9.74
C VAL A 183 -31.69 -3.18 10.35
N THR A 184 -32.76 -3.70 9.76
CA THR A 184 -34.12 -3.56 10.28
C THR A 184 -34.28 -4.23 11.65
N GLN A 185 -33.72 -5.43 11.82
CA GLN A 185 -33.73 -6.16 13.09
C GLN A 185 -32.94 -5.41 14.18
N LEU A 186 -31.82 -4.80 13.83
CA LEU A 186 -30.99 -4.00 14.74
C LEU A 186 -31.66 -2.69 15.15
N ASP A 187 -32.34 -2.01 14.22
CA ASP A 187 -33.14 -0.82 14.52
C ASP A 187 -34.28 -1.15 15.48
N GLN A 188 -35.02 -2.24 15.22
CA GLN A 188 -36.09 -2.70 16.10
C GLN A 188 -35.55 -3.09 17.49
N SER A 189 -34.40 -3.78 17.54
CA SER A 189 -33.76 -4.16 18.80
C SER A 189 -33.32 -2.92 19.60
N SER A 190 -32.76 -1.91 18.94
CA SER A 190 -32.41 -0.63 19.58
C SER A 190 -33.64 0.09 20.14
N LYS A 191 -34.75 0.12 19.40
CA LYS A 191 -36.02 0.69 19.89
C LYS A 191 -36.55 -0.04 21.12
N ASN A 192 -36.51 -1.37 21.11
CA ASN A 192 -36.92 -2.18 22.25
C ASN A 192 -36.01 -1.95 23.47
N LEU A 193 -34.69 -1.88 23.28
CA LEU A 193 -33.73 -1.56 24.34
C LEU A 193 -33.98 -0.16 24.92
N ASN A 194 -34.26 0.83 24.08
CA ASN A 194 -34.60 2.18 24.52
C ASN A 194 -35.90 2.20 25.35
N ALA A 195 -36.91 1.42 24.95
CA ALA A 195 -38.16 1.29 25.69
C ALA A 195 -37.97 0.61 27.06
N ILE A 196 -37.14 -0.42 27.13
CA ILE A 196 -36.76 -1.08 28.40
C ILE A 196 -36.03 -0.07 29.29
N MET A 197 -35.05 0.66 28.75
CA MET A 197 -34.30 1.67 29.51
C MET A 197 -35.20 2.79 30.04
N ALA A 198 -36.18 3.23 29.24
CA ALA A 198 -37.17 4.22 29.65
C ALA A 198 -38.08 3.69 30.78
N SER A 199 -38.50 2.42 30.70
CA SER A 199 -39.31 1.77 31.73
C SER A 199 -38.53 1.62 33.04
N ILE A 200 -37.28 1.18 32.98
CA ILE A 200 -36.40 1.10 34.16
C ILE A 200 -36.25 2.47 34.81
N ARG A 201 -35.99 3.53 34.04
CA ARG A 201 -35.89 4.91 34.58
C ARG A 201 -37.18 5.37 35.26
N LYS A 202 -38.32 4.94 34.75
CA LYS A 202 -39.64 5.27 35.30
C LYS A 202 -39.92 4.52 36.60
N ASP A 203 -39.56 3.24 36.67
CA ASP A 203 -39.92 2.36 37.79
C ASP A 203 -38.86 2.36 38.92
N LEU A 204 -37.63 2.80 38.65
CA LEU A 204 -36.54 2.88 39.63
C LEU A 204 -36.92 3.67 40.91
N PRO A 205 -37.57 4.85 40.81
CA PRO A 205 -37.98 5.62 41.97
C PRO A 205 -38.98 4.86 42.85
N ASP A 206 -39.96 4.18 42.25
CA ASP A 206 -40.99 3.42 42.97
C ASP A 206 -40.38 2.19 43.66
N ILE A 207 -39.45 1.49 43.00
CA ILE A 207 -38.68 0.39 43.60
C ILE A 207 -37.87 0.90 44.80
N THR A 208 -37.19 2.03 44.65
CA THR A 208 -36.38 2.62 45.72
C THR A 208 -37.26 3.09 46.88
N GLN A 209 -38.43 3.66 46.59
CA GLN A 209 -39.39 4.09 47.58
C GLN A 209 -39.96 2.90 48.36
N ASN A 210 -40.36 1.83 47.69
CA ASN A 210 -40.85 0.61 48.33
C ASN A 210 -39.79 -0.06 49.21
N LEU A 211 -38.52 -0.06 48.78
CA LEU A 211 -37.40 -0.56 49.59
C LEU A 211 -37.19 0.28 50.85
N ASN A 212 -37.34 1.60 50.76
CA ASN A 212 -37.27 2.49 51.93
C ASN A 212 -38.43 2.21 52.91
N VAL A 213 -39.64 1.98 52.41
CA VAL A 213 -40.81 1.64 53.24
C VAL A 213 -40.57 0.30 53.95
N ILE A 214 -40.20 -0.76 53.22
CA ILE A 214 -39.90 -2.07 53.82
C ILE A 214 -38.77 -1.98 54.85
N SER A 215 -37.74 -1.18 54.58
CA SER A 215 -36.62 -0.99 55.53
C SER A 215 -37.07 -0.27 56.80
N ASN A 216 -38.01 0.68 56.70
CA ASN A 216 -38.62 1.34 57.86
C ASN A 216 -39.53 0.38 58.63
N ASP A 217 -40.39 -0.39 57.94
CA ASP A 217 -41.26 -1.39 58.57
C ASP A 217 -40.44 -2.45 59.32
N LEU A 218 -39.31 -2.90 58.75
CA LEU A 218 -38.39 -3.82 59.41
C LEU A 218 -37.73 -3.19 60.65
N LYS A 219 -37.39 -1.90 60.60
CA LYS A 219 -36.87 -1.17 61.76
C LYS A 219 -37.92 -1.07 62.87
N ASP A 220 -39.18 -0.86 62.51
CA ASP A 220 -40.28 -0.76 63.47
C ASP A 220 -40.60 -2.12 64.09
N VAL A 221 -40.63 -3.21 63.31
CA VAL A 221 -40.72 -4.58 63.82
C VAL A 221 -39.56 -4.93 64.74
N THR A 222 -38.33 -4.51 64.40
CA THR A 222 -37.15 -4.72 65.25
C THR A 222 -37.26 -3.94 66.57
N THR A 223 -37.90 -2.77 66.55
CA THR A 223 -38.12 -1.94 67.74
C THR A 223 -39.24 -2.51 68.62
N GLU A 224 -40.30 -3.04 68.01
CA GLU A 224 -41.41 -3.69 68.71
C GLU A 224 -40.98 -5.05 69.32
N LEU A 225 -40.12 -5.81 68.63
CA LEU A 225 -39.48 -7.02 69.17
C LEU A 225 -38.58 -6.74 70.38
N ASN A 226 -37.96 -5.55 70.47
CA ASN A 226 -37.23 -5.13 71.68
C ASN A 226 -38.16 -4.83 72.88
N SER A 227 -39.46 -4.61 72.63
CA SER A 227 -40.46 -4.29 73.66
C SER A 227 -41.34 -5.46 74.12
N LEU A 228 -41.21 -6.64 73.50
CA LEU A 228 -41.97 -7.83 73.88
C LEU A 228 -41.18 -8.67 74.92
N GLU A 229 -41.86 -8.99 76.02
CA GLU A 229 -41.37 -9.65 77.24
C GLU A 229 -40.55 -10.95 77.02
N ILE A 230 -39.25 -10.81 76.77
CA ILE A 230 -38.27 -11.92 76.65
C ILE A 230 -38.23 -12.80 77.93
N GLN A 231 -38.71 -12.31 79.08
CA GLN A 231 -38.72 -13.06 80.34
C GLN A 231 -39.59 -14.35 80.31
N LYS A 232 -40.71 -14.38 79.58
CA LYS A 232 -41.53 -15.59 79.50
C LYS A 232 -40.88 -16.67 78.63
N THR A 233 -40.17 -16.27 77.57
CA THR A 233 -39.40 -17.16 76.71
C THR A 233 -38.20 -17.75 77.43
N PHE A 234 -37.49 -16.97 78.26
CA PHE A 234 -36.38 -17.50 79.08
C PHE A 234 -36.83 -18.59 80.06
N ASN A 235 -37.97 -18.40 80.75
CA ASN A 235 -38.49 -19.42 81.67
C ASN A 235 -38.86 -20.73 80.97
N SER A 236 -39.38 -20.69 79.74
CA SER A 236 -39.67 -21.90 78.96
C SER A 236 -38.40 -22.58 78.43
N ILE A 237 -37.36 -21.80 78.10
CA ILE A 237 -36.05 -22.32 77.71
C ILE A 237 -35.38 -23.03 78.89
N ASP A 238 -35.36 -22.43 80.08
CA ASP A 238 -34.72 -23.04 81.26
C ASP A 238 -35.34 -24.39 81.63
N ASN A 239 -36.67 -24.49 81.60
CA ASN A 239 -37.38 -25.76 81.81
C ASN A 239 -37.07 -26.81 80.73
N THR A 240 -36.82 -26.38 79.49
CA THR A 240 -36.44 -27.30 78.40
C THR A 240 -35.00 -27.79 78.59
N VAL A 241 -34.08 -26.92 79.00
CA VAL A 241 -32.68 -27.26 79.29
C VAL A 241 -32.58 -28.24 80.46
N GLU A 242 -33.37 -28.05 81.53
CA GLU A 242 -33.43 -28.98 82.67
C GLU A 242 -33.89 -30.39 82.22
N ASN A 243 -34.95 -30.45 81.40
CA ASN A 243 -35.46 -31.73 80.87
C ASN A 243 -34.46 -32.41 79.93
N LEU A 244 -33.72 -31.65 79.12
CA LEU A 244 -32.65 -32.18 78.26
C LEU A 244 -31.47 -32.72 79.08
N LYS A 245 -31.13 -32.09 80.20
CA LYS A 245 -30.10 -32.58 81.12
C LYS A 245 -30.49 -33.94 81.73
N ILE A 246 -31.72 -34.08 82.23
CA ILE A 246 -32.23 -35.34 82.77
C ILE A 246 -32.23 -36.45 81.69
N LEU A 247 -32.60 -36.10 80.45
CA LEU A 247 -32.55 -37.04 79.33
C LEU A 247 -31.09 -37.44 79.02
N SER A 248 -30.15 -36.50 79.01
CA SER A 248 -28.73 -36.78 78.79
C SER A 248 -28.12 -37.67 79.87
N GLU A 249 -28.46 -37.44 81.14
CA GLU A 249 -28.03 -38.28 82.26
C GLU A 249 -28.59 -39.71 82.13
N LYS A 250 -29.87 -39.85 81.72
CA LYS A 250 -30.45 -41.17 81.40
C LYS A 250 -29.75 -41.82 80.21
N LEU A 251 -29.40 -41.10 79.16
CA LEU A 251 -28.71 -41.67 77.99
C LEU A 251 -27.26 -42.12 78.29
N ASN A 252 -26.57 -41.43 79.20
CA ASN A 252 -25.18 -41.75 79.60
C ASN A 252 -25.06 -42.80 80.70
N SER A 253 -26.15 -43.18 81.35
CA SER A 253 -26.12 -44.25 82.36
C SER A 253 -25.96 -45.63 81.71
N THR A 254 -25.05 -46.45 82.24
CA THR A 254 -24.83 -47.84 81.79
C THR A 254 -25.91 -48.81 82.26
N ASP A 255 -26.89 -48.34 83.05
CA ASP A 255 -27.94 -49.17 83.66
C ASP A 255 -29.16 -49.42 82.74
N ASN A 256 -29.27 -48.71 81.62
CA ASN A 256 -30.41 -48.79 80.71
C ASN A 256 -30.04 -49.31 79.32
N SER A 257 -31.07 -49.71 78.59
CA SER A 257 -30.98 -50.37 77.28
C SER A 257 -30.28 -49.51 76.20
N ILE A 258 -30.25 -48.18 76.33
CA ILE A 258 -29.56 -47.28 75.37
C ILE A 258 -28.07 -47.15 75.72
N GLY A 259 -27.71 -47.07 77.01
CA GLY A 259 -26.32 -47.11 77.47
C GLY A 259 -25.62 -48.46 77.21
N LYS A 260 -26.38 -49.55 77.08
CA LYS A 260 -25.84 -50.85 76.62
C LYS A 260 -25.56 -50.89 75.12
N LEU A 261 -26.18 -50.02 74.32
CA LEU A 261 -26.04 -49.97 72.86
C LEU A 261 -24.82 -49.13 72.41
N THR A 262 -24.43 -48.11 73.19
CA THR A 262 -23.34 -47.17 72.90
C THR A 262 -21.93 -47.66 73.31
N ASN A 263 -21.84 -48.80 74.00
CA ASN A 263 -20.59 -49.31 74.61
C ASN A 263 -19.91 -50.43 73.77
N ASN A 264 -20.22 -50.54 72.48
CA ASN A 264 -19.57 -51.47 71.54
C ASN A 264 -18.47 -50.75 70.74
N SER A 265 -17.29 -51.37 70.67
CA SER A 265 -15.97 -50.83 70.28
C SER A 265 -15.88 -50.17 68.91
N GLN A 266 -16.83 -50.37 68.01
CA GLN A 266 -16.78 -49.82 66.65
C GLN A 266 -16.96 -48.30 66.58
N LEU A 267 -17.69 -47.71 67.54
CA LEU A 267 -17.93 -46.26 67.60
C LEU A 267 -16.73 -45.52 68.22
N HIS A 268 -16.05 -46.17 69.18
CA HIS A 268 -14.86 -45.66 69.83
C HIS A 268 -13.68 -45.53 68.86
N ASP A 269 -13.50 -46.51 67.98
CA ASP A 269 -12.45 -46.50 66.95
C ASP A 269 -12.62 -45.35 65.95
N SER A 270 -13.86 -45.12 65.53
CA SER A 270 -14.20 -44.05 64.58
C SER A 270 -14.04 -42.65 65.21
N LEU A 271 -14.41 -42.51 66.49
CA LEU A 271 -14.24 -41.26 67.23
C LEU A 271 -12.76 -40.94 67.49
N THR A 272 -11.96 -41.95 67.81
CA THR A 272 -10.53 -41.80 68.07
C THR A 272 -9.77 -41.31 66.84
N ASN A 273 -10.06 -41.90 65.66
CA ASN A 273 -9.48 -41.43 64.38
C ASN A 273 -9.90 -40.00 64.03
N THR A 274 -11.15 -39.63 64.34
CA THR A 274 -11.67 -38.28 64.10
C THR A 274 -10.99 -37.24 64.99
N ILE A 275 -10.82 -37.55 66.28
CA ILE A 275 -10.14 -36.66 67.25
C ILE A 275 -8.66 -36.49 66.90
N HIS A 276 -7.98 -37.57 66.48
CA HIS A 276 -6.56 -37.49 66.07
C HIS A 276 -6.39 -36.57 64.86
N THR A 277 -7.30 -36.64 63.89
CA THR A 277 -7.28 -35.78 62.69
C THR A 277 -7.61 -34.33 63.04
N ALA A 278 -8.61 -34.10 63.91
CA ALA A 278 -8.97 -32.76 64.38
C ALA A 278 -7.83 -32.09 65.17
N THR A 279 -7.08 -32.85 65.98
CA THR A 279 -5.94 -32.33 66.75
C THR A 279 -4.82 -31.86 65.81
N LYS A 280 -4.48 -32.64 64.78
CA LYS A 280 -3.50 -32.22 63.77
C LYS A 280 -3.92 -30.96 63.03
N LEU A 281 -5.21 -30.83 62.72
CA LEU A 281 -5.74 -29.63 62.08
C LEU A 281 -5.65 -28.41 63.01
N LEU A 282 -5.98 -28.56 64.29
CA LEU A 282 -5.88 -27.48 65.27
C LEU A 282 -4.42 -27.06 65.54
N GLU A 283 -3.49 -28.01 65.55
CA GLU A 283 -2.06 -27.72 65.66
C GLU A 283 -1.55 -26.96 64.43
N ASP A 284 -1.99 -27.34 63.22
CA ASP A 284 -1.66 -26.60 62.00
C ASP A 284 -2.30 -25.20 61.96
N ILE A 285 -3.53 -25.05 62.47
CA ILE A 285 -4.18 -23.72 62.62
C ILE A 285 -3.44 -22.86 63.65
N ARG A 286 -2.87 -23.45 64.71
CA ARG A 286 -2.07 -22.72 65.71
C ARG A 286 -0.72 -22.28 65.17
N GLU A 287 -0.02 -23.16 64.45
CA GLU A 287 1.29 -22.86 63.87
C GLU A 287 1.17 -21.92 62.65
N ASN A 288 0.08 -22.03 61.88
CA ASN A 288 -0.12 -21.30 60.61
C ASN A 288 -1.51 -20.62 60.52
N PRO A 289 -1.90 -19.72 61.44
CA PRO A 289 -3.25 -19.14 61.47
C PRO A 289 -3.59 -18.31 60.22
N GLU A 290 -2.58 -17.73 59.56
CA GLU A 290 -2.75 -16.95 58.33
C GLU A 290 -3.32 -17.77 57.16
N ARG A 291 -3.17 -19.10 57.19
CA ARG A 291 -3.68 -19.98 56.13
C ARG A 291 -5.21 -20.11 56.11
N TYR A 292 -5.89 -19.92 57.25
CA TYR A 292 -7.27 -20.42 57.42
C TYR A 292 -8.34 -19.35 57.65
N LEU A 293 -7.97 -18.09 57.94
CA LEU A 293 -8.95 -17.04 58.20
C LEU A 293 -8.72 -15.84 57.28
N SER A 294 -9.52 -15.75 56.21
CA SER A 294 -9.75 -14.48 55.51
C SER A 294 -11.25 -14.21 55.43
N VAL A 295 -11.74 -13.29 56.26
CA VAL A 295 -13.15 -12.92 56.36
C VAL A 295 -13.53 -12.06 55.16
N ARG A 296 -14.39 -12.59 54.29
CA ARG A 296 -15.08 -11.82 53.24
C ARG A 296 -16.54 -11.63 53.63
N VAL A 297 -16.87 -10.40 53.99
CA VAL A 297 -18.24 -9.89 54.17
C VAL A 297 -18.90 -9.83 52.78
N ARG A 298 -20.02 -10.54 52.60
CA ARG A 298 -20.89 -10.38 51.42
C ARG A 298 -22.17 -9.65 51.85
N LEU A 299 -22.41 -8.54 51.17
CA LEU A 299 -23.66 -7.80 51.16
C LEU A 299 -24.76 -8.63 50.47
N PHE A 300 -25.95 -8.64 51.04
CA PHE A 300 -27.15 -8.40 50.25
C PHE A 300 -27.43 -6.90 50.33
#